data_AF-A0A6I9NHM1-F1
#
_entry.id   AF-A0A6I9NHM1-F1
#
_cell.length_a   1.000
_cell.length_b   1.000
_cell.length_c   1.000
_cell.angle_alpha   90.00
_cell.angle_beta   90.00
_cell.angle_gamma   90.00
#
_symmetry.space_group_name_H-M   'P 1'
#
loop_
_entity.id
_entity.type
_entity.pdbx_description
1 polymer ?
#
loop_
_entity_poly.entity_id
_entity_poly.type
_entity_poly.pdbx_seq_one_letter_code
_entity_poly.pdbx_strand_id
1 'polypeptide(L)'
;MLPSEPELRVSVFVDLQVQGLSDELAKQLWMVLQRSMVTVRRDPTMLVSVVRIIEREVKIDRRMVDRKKQSGFIPPGRPKRWKDKMFEVLEGTVSTRIEGTQSVTREADKMWLVRLLEITRKYVLDDLIVVKNLMVQCFPQHYNTFNR
;
A
#
# COMPACT_ATOMS: atom_id res chain seq x y z
N MET A 1 33.98 -21.65 12.73
CA MET A 1 33.96 -20.85 13.98
C MET A 1 32.51 -20.52 14.25
N LEU A 2 31.89 -21.14 15.27
CA LEU A 2 30.53 -20.79 15.69
C LEU A 2 30.60 -19.45 16.45
N PRO A 3 29.63 -18.53 16.26
CA PRO A 3 29.65 -17.24 16.97
C PRO A 3 29.57 -17.45 18.48
N SER A 4 30.24 -16.60 19.25
CA SER A 4 30.17 -16.60 20.71
C SER A 4 28.80 -16.08 21.19
N GLU A 5 28.29 -16.56 22.34
CA GLU A 5 27.00 -16.14 22.93
C GLU A 5 26.73 -14.60 22.96
N PRO A 6 27.71 -13.73 23.28
CA PRO A 6 27.49 -12.27 23.23
C PRO A 6 27.30 -11.73 21.80
N GLU A 7 27.95 -12.30 20.78
CA GLU A 7 27.76 -11.89 19.38
C GLU A 7 26.36 -12.24 18.87
N LEU A 8 25.83 -13.40 19.28
CA LEU A 8 24.44 -13.80 18.99
C LEU A 8 23.43 -12.82 19.64
N ARG A 9 23.67 -12.39 20.88
CA ARG A 9 22.81 -11.41 21.57
C ARG A 9 22.81 -10.04 20.88
N VAL A 10 23.97 -9.56 20.46
CA VAL A 10 24.08 -8.28 19.74
C VAL A 10 23.39 -8.37 18.37
N SER A 11 23.59 -9.47 17.63
CA SER A 11 22.92 -9.68 16.34
C SER A 11 21.39 -9.68 16.48
N VAL A 12 20.85 -10.42 17.46
CA VAL A 12 19.40 -10.47 17.71
C VAL A 12 18.83 -9.11 18.12
N PHE A 13 19.55 -8.34 18.93
CA PHE A 13 19.13 -7.01 19.35
C PHE A 13 19.10 -6.01 18.17
N VAL A 14 20.14 -6.02 17.34
CA VAL A 14 20.22 -5.18 16.13
C VAL A 14 19.10 -5.56 15.15
N ASP A 15 18.84 -6.85 14.96
CA ASP A 15 17.73 -7.32 14.11
C ASP A 15 16.38 -6.85 14.64
N LEU A 16 16.13 -6.89 15.96
CA LEU A 16 14.91 -6.38 16.57
C LEU A 16 14.72 -4.88 16.33
N GLN A 17 15.78 -4.08 16.49
CA GLN A 17 15.73 -2.63 16.26
C GLN A 17 15.45 -2.31 14.78
N VAL A 18 16.08 -3.05 13.86
CA VAL A 18 15.85 -2.89 12.42
C VAL A 18 14.42 -3.29 12.04
N GLN A 19 13.85 -4.33 12.65
CA GLN A 19 12.44 -4.69 12.47
C GLN A 19 11.51 -3.59 13.00
N GLY A 20 11.76 -3.06 14.19
CA GLY A 20 10.96 -1.97 14.76
C GLY A 20 10.95 -0.71 13.89
N LEU A 21 12.11 -0.32 13.36
CA LEU A 21 12.20 0.81 12.43
C LEU A 21 11.47 0.53 11.10
N SER A 22 11.60 -0.70 10.60
CA SER A 22 10.88 -1.15 9.41
C SER A 22 9.36 -1.07 9.60
N ASP A 23 8.86 -1.48 10.76
CA ASP A 23 7.43 -1.45 11.06
C ASP A 23 6.89 -0.03 11.16
N GLU A 24 7.66 0.87 11.77
CA GLU A 24 7.27 2.28 11.83
C GLU A 24 7.28 2.94 10.46
N LEU A 25 8.30 2.66 9.63
CA LEU A 25 8.29 3.09 8.23
C LEU A 25 7.06 2.56 7.51
N ALA A 26 6.74 1.26 7.66
CA ALA A 26 5.59 0.65 7.01
C ALA A 26 4.28 1.38 7.38
N LYS A 27 4.07 1.72 8.65
CA LYS A 27 2.90 2.51 9.08
C LYS A 27 2.80 3.84 8.34
N GLN A 28 3.89 4.57 8.20
CA GLN A 28 3.91 5.84 7.46
C GLN A 28 3.57 5.63 5.98
N LEU A 29 4.09 4.57 5.35
CA LEU A 29 3.74 4.24 3.96
C LEU A 29 2.24 3.95 3.81
N TRP A 30 1.65 3.15 4.71
CA TRP A 30 0.22 2.83 4.68
C TRP A 30 -0.64 4.08 4.89
N MET A 31 -0.25 4.96 5.81
CA MET A 31 -0.94 6.24 6.04
C MET A 31 -0.99 7.15 4.82
N VAL A 32 0.08 7.16 4.01
CA VAL A 32 0.10 7.90 2.75
C VAL A 32 -0.75 7.22 1.68
N LEU A 33 -0.71 5.88 1.59
CA LEU A 33 -1.51 5.11 0.62
C LEU A 33 -3.02 5.19 0.89
N GLN A 34 -3.43 5.16 2.15
CA GLN A 34 -4.84 5.38 2.56
C GLN A 34 -5.35 6.76 2.14
N ARG A 35 -4.46 7.73 1.98
CA ARG A 35 -4.76 9.10 1.55
C ARG A 35 -4.31 9.38 0.12
N SER A 36 -4.01 8.33 -0.66
CA SER A 36 -3.39 8.41 -1.99
C SER A 36 -4.10 9.37 -2.94
N MET A 37 -5.43 9.41 -2.94
CA MET A 37 -6.23 10.31 -3.78
C MET A 37 -6.03 11.80 -3.45
N VAL A 38 -5.84 12.13 -2.18
CA VAL A 38 -5.54 13.51 -1.76
C VAL A 38 -4.06 13.82 -2.01
N THR A 39 -3.18 12.87 -1.65
CA THR A 39 -1.74 13.01 -1.82
C THR A 39 -1.38 13.23 -3.28
N VAL A 40 -1.90 12.43 -4.22
CA VAL A 40 -1.54 12.56 -5.64
C VAL A 40 -1.94 13.91 -6.25
N ARG A 41 -3.02 14.52 -5.76
CA ARG A 41 -3.48 15.84 -6.21
C ARG A 41 -2.62 16.98 -5.66
N ARG A 42 -2.04 16.82 -4.48
CA ARG A 42 -1.26 17.88 -3.79
C ARG A 42 0.23 17.74 -4.01
N ASP A 43 0.74 16.53 -3.85
CA ASP A 43 2.14 16.17 -3.96
C ASP A 43 2.29 14.73 -4.51
N PRO A 44 2.28 14.56 -5.85
CA PRO A 44 2.47 13.25 -6.46
C PRO A 44 3.88 12.67 -6.19
N THR A 45 4.87 13.51 -5.85
CA THR A 45 6.24 13.04 -5.59
C THR A 45 6.33 12.22 -4.30
N MET A 46 5.50 12.53 -3.31
CA MET A 46 5.36 11.73 -2.09
C MET A 46 4.86 10.32 -2.41
N LEU A 47 3.83 10.20 -3.26
CA LEU A 47 3.29 8.90 -3.65
C LEU A 47 4.32 8.09 -4.46
N VAL A 48 5.03 8.72 -5.40
CA VAL A 48 6.15 8.09 -6.12
C VAL A 48 7.21 7.57 -5.16
N SER A 49 7.55 8.35 -4.13
CA SER A 49 8.55 7.96 -3.13
C SER A 49 8.10 6.73 -2.33
N VAL A 50 6.84 6.69 -1.90
CA VAL A 50 6.25 5.53 -1.22
C VAL A 50 6.30 4.29 -2.11
N VAL A 51 5.85 4.39 -3.36
CA VAL A 51 5.86 3.26 -4.31
C VAL A 51 7.28 2.76 -4.58
N ARG A 52 8.26 3.67 -4.70
CA ARG A 52 9.68 3.31 -4.90
C ARG A 52 10.27 2.57 -3.68
N ILE A 53 9.90 2.96 -2.47
CA ILE A 53 10.33 2.25 -1.25
C ILE A 53 9.79 0.82 -1.27
N ILE A 54 8.50 0.65 -1.61
CA ILE A 54 7.86 -0.66 -1.71
C ILE A 54 8.51 -1.53 -2.79
N GLU A 55 8.77 -0.99 -3.98
CA GLU A 55 9.47 -1.69 -5.07
C GLU A 55 10.87 -2.17 -4.67
N ARG A 56 11.62 -1.34 -3.93
CA ARG A 56 12.93 -1.74 -3.41
C ARG A 56 12.80 -2.89 -2.41
N GLU A 57 11.80 -2.86 -1.55
CA GLU A 57 11.56 -3.94 -0.59
C GLU A 57 11.17 -5.25 -1.28
N VAL A 58 10.34 -5.19 -2.32
CA VAL A 58 9.99 -6.35 -3.15
C VAL A 58 11.22 -6.94 -3.83
N LYS A 59 12.15 -6.10 -4.29
CA LYS A 59 13.42 -6.54 -4.87
C LYS A 59 14.32 -7.23 -3.84
N ILE A 60 14.31 -6.78 -2.59
CA ILE A 60 15.01 -7.45 -1.47
C ILE A 60 14.37 -8.81 -1.21
N ASP A 61 13.04 -8.87 -1.08
CA ASP A 61 12.30 -10.13 -0.88
C ASP A 61 12.65 -11.17 -1.97
N ARG A 62 12.67 -10.75 -3.25
CA ARG A 62 13.06 -11.64 -4.37
C ARG A 62 14.47 -12.20 -4.18
N ARG A 63 15.46 -11.35 -3.86
CA ARG A 63 16.85 -11.79 -3.63
C ARG A 63 16.96 -12.75 -2.44
N MET A 64 16.19 -12.54 -1.39
CA MET A 64 16.20 -13.42 -0.21
C MET A 64 15.59 -14.78 -0.53
N VAL A 65 14.50 -14.81 -1.29
CA VAL A 65 13.91 -16.07 -1.78
C VAL A 65 14.86 -16.82 -2.71
N ASP A 66 15.58 -16.11 -3.59
CA ASP A 66 16.58 -16.75 -4.45
C ASP A 66 17.78 -17.28 -3.66
N ARG A 67 18.26 -16.56 -2.64
CA ARG A 67 19.31 -17.04 -1.73
C ARG A 67 18.87 -18.23 -0.89
N LYS A 68 17.59 -18.30 -0.48
CA LYS A 68 17.03 -19.45 0.24
C LYS A 68 17.19 -20.75 -0.56
N LYS A 69 17.13 -20.70 -1.89
CA LYS A 69 17.36 -21.88 -2.75
C LYS A 69 18.77 -22.45 -2.60
N GLN A 70 19.75 -21.63 -2.21
CA GLN A 70 21.15 -22.03 -2.03
C GLN A 70 21.51 -22.29 -0.56
N SER A 71 21.08 -21.43 0.37
CA SER A 71 21.46 -21.51 1.78
C SER A 71 20.43 -22.22 2.68
N GLY A 72 19.22 -22.47 2.19
CA GLY A 72 18.09 -22.98 2.98
C GLY A 72 17.51 -21.97 3.99
N PHE A 73 18.18 -20.84 4.21
CA PHE A 73 17.82 -19.87 5.25
C PHE A 73 17.08 -18.66 4.69
N ILE A 74 16.04 -18.22 5.42
CA ILE A 74 15.38 -16.94 5.23
C ILE A 74 15.14 -16.31 6.62
N PRO A 75 15.48 -15.03 6.84
CA PRO A 75 15.23 -14.38 8.11
C PRO A 75 13.75 -14.36 8.49
N PRO A 76 13.41 -14.39 9.79
CA PRO A 76 12.03 -14.25 10.23
C PRO A 76 11.43 -12.93 9.76
N GLY A 77 10.14 -12.94 9.42
CA GLY A 77 9.44 -11.77 8.87
C GLY A 77 9.66 -11.52 7.37
N ARG A 78 10.35 -12.41 6.65
CA ARG A 78 10.52 -12.35 5.19
C ARG A 78 9.82 -13.52 4.49
N PRO A 79 9.28 -13.33 3.26
CA PRO A 79 9.14 -12.06 2.55
C PRO A 79 8.04 -11.18 3.18
N LYS A 80 8.19 -9.86 3.12
CA LYS A 80 7.21 -8.92 3.70
C LYS A 80 5.97 -8.72 2.83
N ARG A 81 6.07 -8.99 1.52
CA ARG A 81 4.95 -8.89 0.58
C ARG A 81 4.27 -7.51 0.55
N TRP A 82 5.04 -6.44 0.70
CA TRP A 82 4.51 -5.06 0.75
C TRP A 82 3.78 -4.63 -0.52
N LYS A 83 4.09 -5.23 -1.68
CA LYS A 83 3.31 -5.01 -2.90
C LYS A 83 1.86 -5.43 -2.71
N ASP A 84 1.61 -6.63 -2.21
CA ASP A 84 0.26 -7.17 -2.05
C ASP A 84 -0.54 -6.29 -1.07
N LYS A 85 0.06 -5.97 0.08
CA LYS A 85 -0.52 -5.09 1.09
C LYS A 85 -0.79 -3.67 0.57
N MET A 86 0.06 -3.14 -0.30
CA MET A 86 -0.18 -1.83 -0.92
C MET A 86 -1.48 -1.83 -1.73
N PHE A 87 -1.73 -2.87 -2.53
CA PHE A 87 -2.95 -2.96 -3.32
C PHE A 87 -4.18 -3.20 -2.45
N GLU A 88 -4.07 -4.03 -1.43
CA GLU A 88 -5.13 -4.21 -0.42
C GLU A 88 -5.53 -2.88 0.23
N VAL A 89 -4.55 -2.05 0.61
CA VAL A 89 -4.80 -0.72 1.20
C VAL A 89 -5.48 0.23 0.20
N LEU A 90 -5.05 0.21 -1.07
CA LEU A 90 -5.67 1.03 -2.12
C LEU A 90 -7.12 0.58 -2.41
N GLU A 91 -7.37 -0.72 -2.52
CA GLU A 91 -8.70 -1.30 -2.69
C GLU A 91 -9.61 -0.91 -1.51
N GLY A 92 -9.14 -1.07 -0.27
CA GLY A 92 -9.88 -0.66 0.93
C GLY A 92 -10.20 0.84 0.95
N THR A 93 -9.29 1.68 0.42
CA THR A 93 -9.52 3.13 0.28
C THR A 93 -10.66 3.42 -0.71
N VAL A 94 -10.72 2.70 -1.83
CA VAL A 94 -11.81 2.84 -2.81
C VAL A 94 -13.14 2.40 -2.20
N SER A 95 -13.18 1.23 -1.56
CA SER A 95 -14.39 0.71 -0.89
C SER A 95 -14.93 1.69 0.15
N THR A 96 -14.05 2.18 1.03
CA THR A 96 -14.42 3.14 2.09
C THR A 96 -15.06 4.41 1.52
N ARG A 97 -14.57 4.90 0.37
CA ARG A 97 -15.12 6.10 -0.28
C ARG A 97 -16.47 5.85 -0.93
N ILE A 98 -16.67 4.69 -1.55
CA ILE A 98 -17.96 4.31 -2.12
C ILE A 98 -19.01 4.14 -1.01
N GLU A 99 -18.65 3.46 0.07
CA GLU A 99 -19.52 3.28 1.25
C GLU A 99 -19.86 4.61 1.92
N GLY A 100 -18.88 5.50 2.09
CA GLY A 100 -19.07 6.83 2.67
C GLY A 100 -19.99 7.77 1.86
N THR A 101 -20.31 7.40 0.61
CA THR A 101 -21.22 8.16 -0.26
C THR A 101 -22.70 7.88 0.07
N GLN A 102 -23.00 6.85 0.86
CA GLN A 102 -24.37 6.37 1.13
C GLN A 102 -25.10 7.11 2.26
N SER A 103 -25.17 8.45 2.21
CA SER A 103 -25.82 9.23 3.27
C SER A 103 -27.34 9.44 3.09
N VAL A 104 -27.91 9.10 1.93
CA VAL A 104 -29.34 9.32 1.63
C VAL A 104 -30.13 8.03 1.85
N THR A 105 -31.04 8.05 2.82
CA THR A 105 -31.89 6.89 3.14
C THR A 105 -33.25 6.96 2.46
N ARG A 106 -33.92 5.81 2.35
CA ARG A 106 -35.24 5.67 1.72
C ARG A 106 -36.32 6.47 2.43
N GLU A 107 -36.20 6.61 3.74
CA GLU A 107 -37.16 7.31 4.59
C GLU A 107 -37.08 8.82 4.40
N ALA A 108 -35.93 9.35 3.95
CA ALA A 108 -35.70 10.78 3.76
C ALA A 108 -36.17 11.31 2.40
N ASP A 109 -36.15 10.49 1.34
CA ASP A 109 -36.51 10.94 -0.02
C ASP A 109 -37.06 9.78 -0.86
N LYS A 110 -38.21 9.97 -1.52
CA LYS A 110 -38.77 8.99 -2.47
C LYS A 110 -37.84 8.73 -3.67
N MET A 111 -37.00 9.69 -4.02
CA MET A 111 -35.98 9.60 -5.06
C MET A 111 -34.59 9.21 -4.53
N TRP A 112 -34.48 8.74 -3.27
CA TRP A 112 -33.20 8.42 -2.63
C TRP A 112 -32.29 7.55 -3.50
N LEU A 113 -32.84 6.52 -4.15
CA LEU A 113 -32.06 5.58 -4.96
C LEU A 113 -31.50 6.27 -6.21
N VAL A 114 -32.32 7.08 -6.89
CA VAL A 114 -31.89 7.83 -8.08
C VAL A 114 -30.79 8.82 -7.70
N ARG A 115 -30.96 9.55 -6.60
CA ARG A 115 -29.95 10.49 -6.10
C ARG A 115 -28.67 9.78 -5.69
N LEU A 116 -28.78 8.66 -4.96
CA LEU A 116 -27.64 7.86 -4.54
C LEU A 116 -26.83 7.39 -5.75
N LEU A 117 -27.48 6.79 -6.75
CA LEU A 117 -26.83 6.31 -7.96
C LEU A 117 -26.16 7.44 -8.73
N GLU A 118 -26.80 8.59 -8.85
CA GLU A 118 -26.23 9.75 -9.56
C GLU A 118 -25.00 10.33 -8.82
N ILE A 119 -25.07 10.41 -7.49
CA ILE A 119 -23.96 10.86 -6.65
C ILE A 119 -22.80 9.86 -6.74
N THR A 120 -23.07 8.56 -6.60
CA THR A 120 -22.05 7.50 -6.74
C THR A 120 -21.41 7.55 -8.13
N ARG A 121 -22.20 7.65 -9.21
CA ARG A 121 -21.70 7.78 -10.58
C ARG A 121 -20.74 8.96 -10.70
N LYS A 122 -21.12 10.12 -10.18
CA LYS A 122 -20.28 11.32 -10.21
C LYS A 122 -18.96 11.12 -9.47
N TYR A 123 -18.99 10.66 -8.22
CA TYR A 123 -17.77 10.48 -7.44
C TYR A 123 -16.84 9.41 -8.01
N VAL A 124 -17.38 8.28 -8.48
CA VAL A 124 -16.59 7.23 -9.11
C VAL A 124 -15.92 7.74 -10.38
N LEU A 125 -16.64 8.49 -11.23
CA LEU A 125 -16.04 9.08 -12.43
C LEU A 125 -14.94 10.10 -12.09
N ASP A 126 -15.19 11.00 -11.14
CA ASP A 126 -14.19 11.99 -10.70
C ASP A 126 -12.92 11.30 -10.16
N ASP A 127 -13.10 10.18 -9.46
CA ASP A 127 -11.99 9.38 -8.95
C ASP A 127 -11.23 8.67 -10.06
N LEU A 128 -11.92 8.01 -10.99
CA LEU A 128 -11.29 7.33 -12.12
C LEU A 128 -10.49 8.30 -13.00
N ILE A 129 -10.98 9.53 -13.18
CA ILE A 129 -10.24 10.58 -13.90
C ILE A 129 -8.91 10.88 -13.20
N VAL A 130 -8.93 11.02 -11.87
CA VAL A 130 -7.73 11.31 -11.09
C VAL A 130 -6.79 10.11 -11.05
N VAL A 131 -7.31 8.89 -10.93
CA VAL A 131 -6.49 7.69 -11.00
C VAL A 131 -5.80 7.59 -12.35
N LYS A 132 -6.56 7.69 -13.44
CA LYS A 132 -6.04 7.58 -14.81
C LYS A 132 -4.99 8.63 -15.13
N ASN A 133 -5.26 9.88 -14.77
CA ASN A 133 -4.43 11.00 -15.22
C ASN A 133 -3.26 11.30 -14.27
N LEU A 134 -3.42 11.10 -12.96
CA LEU A 134 -2.41 11.46 -11.96
C LEU A 134 -1.80 10.23 -11.31
N MET A 135 -2.64 9.33 -10.78
CA MET A 135 -2.16 8.21 -9.96
C MET A 135 -1.33 7.22 -10.76
N VAL A 136 -1.75 6.84 -11.97
CA VAL A 136 -1.02 5.89 -12.82
C VAL A 136 0.43 6.32 -13.06
N GLN A 137 0.69 7.63 -13.18
CA GLN A 137 2.05 8.15 -13.40
C GLN A 137 2.98 7.92 -12.20
N CYS A 138 2.41 7.69 -11.01
CA CYS A 138 3.18 7.44 -9.78
C CYS A 138 3.65 5.99 -9.64
N PHE A 139 3.12 5.07 -10.45
CA PHE A 139 3.40 3.63 -10.36
C PHE A 139 4.24 3.14 -11.55
N PRO A 140 5.04 2.08 -11.35
CA PRO A 140 5.67 1.38 -12.46
C PRO A 140 4.65 0.83 -13.46
N GLN A 141 4.94 0.89 -14.77
CA GLN A 141 4.01 0.42 -15.82
C GLN A 141 3.57 -1.05 -15.63
N HIS A 142 4.49 -1.91 -15.19
CA HIS A 142 4.23 -3.34 -15.00
C HIS A 142 3.29 -3.66 -13.82
N TYR A 143 2.88 -2.64 -13.03
CA TYR A 143 1.87 -2.81 -11.99
C TYR A 143 0.45 -2.77 -12.55
N ASN A 144 0.25 -2.23 -13.75
CA ASN A 144 -1.06 -2.12 -14.41
C ASN A 144 -2.15 -1.51 -13.50
N THR A 145 -1.79 -0.50 -12.72
CA THR A 145 -2.59 0.02 -11.59
C THR A 145 -4.01 0.44 -11.95
N PHE A 146 -4.27 0.86 -13.20
CA PHE A 146 -5.60 1.28 -13.62
C PHE A 146 -6.57 0.13 -13.90
N ASN A 147 -6.07 -1.00 -14.39
CA ASN A 147 -6.91 -2.14 -14.79
C ASN A 147 -7.01 -3.22 -13.71
N ARG A 148 -6.58 -2.90 -12.49
CA ARG A 148 -6.56 -3.80 -11.36
C ARG A 148 -7.73 -3.46 -10.45
#